data_AF-A0A4Y2D367-F1
#
_entry.id   AF-A0A4Y2D367-F1
#
_cell.length_a   1.000
_cell.length_b   1.000
_cell.length_c   1.000
_cell.angle_alpha   90.00
_cell.angle_beta   90.00
_cell.angle_gamma   90.00
#
_symmetry.space_group_name_H-M   'P 1'
#
loop_
_entity.id
_entity.type
_entity.pdbx_description
1 polymer ?
#
loop_
_entity_poly.entity_id
_entity_poly.type
_entity_poly.pdbx_seq_one_letter_code
_entity_poly.pdbx_strand_id
1 'polypeptide(L)'
;MQIDWKKYLNDACNYFCAWLFSPTHKGFTAIAHNMKGFDGQFIMAWMLQQGTTPAVISNRSKVMSITHTTLHIRVIDSFNFLSMSLSKIPGCFELSELKKGYFPHLFNSKENQSYVGSYPDPKYFNPDAISGAARAPFLE
;
A
#
# COMPACT_ATOMS: atom_id res chain seq x y z
N MET A 1 -27.35 8.63 -14.47
CA MET A 1 -26.52 9.39 -13.52
C MET A 1 -25.17 8.70 -13.43
N GLN A 2 -24.20 9.15 -14.22
CA GLN A 2 -22.90 8.50 -14.34
C GLN A 2 -21.99 9.05 -13.24
N ILE A 3 -21.57 8.20 -12.31
CA ILE A 3 -20.58 8.60 -11.31
C ILE A 3 -19.25 8.68 -12.05
N ASP A 4 -18.69 9.89 -12.15
CA ASP A 4 -17.36 10.10 -12.73
C ASP A 4 -16.29 9.70 -11.70
N TRP A 5 -15.98 8.41 -11.69
CA TRP A 5 -14.92 7.84 -10.87
C TRP A 5 -13.51 8.26 -11.32
N LYS A 6 -13.33 8.83 -12.54
CA LYS A 6 -12.00 9.25 -13.03
C LYS A 6 -11.44 10.43 -12.25
N LYS A 7 -12.31 11.24 -11.62
CA LYS A 7 -11.90 12.37 -10.77
C LYS A 7 -11.42 11.95 -9.38
N TYR A 8 -11.67 10.71 -8.93
CA TYR A 8 -11.51 10.31 -7.52
C TYR A 8 -10.63 9.07 -7.26
N LEU A 9 -9.99 8.49 -8.29
CA LEU A 9 -8.99 7.42 -8.09
C LEU A 9 -7.57 7.93 -7.78
N ASN A 10 -7.42 9.25 -7.54
CA ASN A 10 -6.24 9.98 -7.03
C ASN A 10 -4.92 9.70 -7.76
N ASP A 11 -4.35 10.73 -8.38
CA ASP A 11 -3.06 10.77 -9.08
C ASP A 11 -2.04 9.69 -8.65
N ALA A 12 -1.79 9.53 -7.35
CA ALA A 12 -0.83 8.56 -6.82
C ALA A 12 -1.06 7.10 -7.28
N CYS A 13 -2.29 6.57 -7.24
CA CYS A 13 -2.55 5.19 -7.66
C CYS A 13 -2.30 5.01 -9.15
N ASN A 14 -2.77 5.98 -9.95
CA ASN A 14 -2.56 5.99 -11.39
C ASN A 14 -1.07 6.11 -11.75
N TYR A 15 -0.34 7.06 -11.14
CA TYR A 15 1.09 7.24 -11.34
C TYR A 15 1.87 5.99 -10.94
N PHE A 16 1.58 5.43 -9.77
CA PHE A 16 2.23 4.21 -9.29
C PHE A 16 1.98 3.04 -10.24
N CYS A 17 0.73 2.78 -10.64
CA CYS A 17 0.40 1.67 -11.51
C CYS A 17 0.97 1.87 -12.93
N ALA A 18 0.89 3.08 -13.49
CA ALA A 18 1.50 3.40 -14.77
C ALA A 18 3.02 3.22 -14.76
N TRP A 19 3.69 3.63 -13.68
CA TRP A 19 5.12 3.41 -13.47
C TRP A 19 5.43 1.92 -13.34
N LEU A 20 4.73 1.20 -12.45
CA LEU A 20 4.97 -0.21 -12.16
C LEU A 20 4.73 -1.07 -13.40
N PHE A 21 3.58 -0.92 -14.07
CA PHE A 21 3.20 -1.70 -15.25
C PHE A 21 3.73 -1.09 -16.56
N SER A 22 4.94 -0.53 -16.52
CA SER A 22 5.66 -0.09 -17.72
C SER A 22 6.60 -1.19 -18.23
N PRO A 23 6.99 -1.17 -19.52
CA PRO A 23 7.94 -2.13 -20.09
C PRO A 23 9.29 -2.18 -19.36
N THR A 24 9.68 -1.10 -18.69
CA THR A 24 10.91 -0.99 -17.90
C THR A 24 10.99 -2.04 -16.78
N HIS A 25 9.85 -2.44 -16.21
CA HIS A 25 9.79 -3.41 -15.12
C HIS A 25 9.40 -4.82 -15.58
N LYS A 26 9.50 -5.12 -16.88
CA LYS A 26 9.14 -6.44 -17.41
C LYS A 26 9.83 -7.56 -16.63
N GLY A 27 9.06 -8.55 -16.19
CA GLY A 27 9.54 -9.70 -15.40
C GLY A 27 9.73 -9.44 -13.90
N PHE A 28 9.43 -8.24 -13.40
CA PHE A 28 9.61 -7.93 -11.98
C PHE A 28 8.55 -8.58 -11.09
N THR A 29 8.92 -8.79 -9.82
CA THR A 29 7.97 -9.13 -8.76
C THR A 29 7.95 -8.00 -7.73
N ALA A 30 6.86 -7.26 -7.68
CA ALA A 30 6.55 -6.31 -6.62
C ALA A 30 5.99 -7.04 -5.40
N ILE A 31 6.49 -6.70 -4.21
CA ILE A 31 6.08 -7.32 -2.95
C ILE A 31 5.44 -6.24 -2.09
N ALA A 32 4.17 -6.40 -1.77
CA ALA A 32 3.43 -5.52 -0.89
C ALA A 32 3.01 -6.29 0.38
N HIS A 33 2.97 -5.62 1.53
CA HIS A 33 2.66 -6.28 2.80
C HIS A 33 1.21 -6.03 3.20
N ASN A 34 0.42 -7.11 3.26
CA ASN A 34 -1.03 -7.10 3.46
C ASN A 34 -1.82 -6.45 2.30
N MET A 35 -1.28 -6.55 1.07
CA MET A 35 -1.94 -6.09 -0.16
C MET A 35 -3.36 -6.65 -0.29
N LYS A 36 -3.57 -7.93 0.05
CA LYS A 36 -4.86 -8.61 -0.08
C LYS A 36 -5.94 -8.02 0.82
N GLY A 37 -5.53 -7.26 1.85
CA GLY A 37 -6.42 -6.59 2.79
C GLY A 37 -6.84 -5.19 2.33
N PHE A 38 -6.11 -4.57 1.40
CA PHE A 38 -6.38 -3.19 0.99
C PHE A 38 -5.97 -2.90 -0.47
N ASP A 39 -4.68 -2.76 -0.75
CA ASP A 39 -4.15 -2.19 -2.00
C ASP A 39 -4.55 -2.95 -3.26
N GLY A 40 -4.65 -4.28 -3.16
CA GLY A 40 -4.84 -5.17 -4.31
C GLY A 40 -6.13 -4.89 -5.09
N GLN A 41 -7.19 -4.41 -4.42
CA GLN A 41 -8.45 -4.06 -5.09
C GLN A 41 -8.29 -2.83 -5.99
N PHE A 42 -7.48 -1.83 -5.58
CA PHE A 42 -7.22 -0.63 -6.37
C PHE A 42 -6.34 -0.95 -7.59
N ILE A 43 -5.30 -1.78 -7.40
CA ILE A 43 -4.44 -2.24 -8.50
C ILE A 43 -5.26 -3.02 -9.53
N MET A 44 -6.09 -3.96 -9.08
CA MET A 44 -7.02 -4.70 -9.93
C MET A 44 -7.94 -3.77 -10.72
N ALA A 45 -8.60 -2.83 -10.04
CA ALA A 45 -9.50 -1.87 -10.67
C ALA A 45 -8.79 -1.04 -11.73
N TRP A 46 -7.57 -0.56 -11.44
CA TRP A 46 -6.77 0.21 -12.40
C TRP A 46 -6.44 -0.62 -13.65
N MET A 47 -5.97 -1.85 -13.50
CA MET A 47 -5.62 -2.71 -14.65
C MET A 47 -6.82 -2.98 -15.55
N LEU A 48 -7.99 -3.26 -14.96
CA LEU A 48 -9.23 -3.48 -15.69
C LEU A 48 -9.67 -2.21 -16.44
N GLN A 49 -9.48 -1.02 -15.85
CA GLN A 49 -9.75 0.26 -16.52
C GLN A 49 -8.82 0.53 -17.70
N GLN A 50 -7.59 0.02 -17.68
CA GLN A 50 -6.68 0.05 -18.83
C GLN A 50 -6.98 -1.03 -19.88
N GLY A 51 -8.08 -1.77 -19.75
CA GLY A 51 -8.44 -2.86 -20.67
C GLY A 51 -7.55 -4.10 -20.52
N THR A 52 -6.81 -4.22 -19.42
CA THR A 52 -5.97 -5.38 -19.13
C THR A 52 -6.71 -6.34 -18.20
N THR A 53 -6.75 -7.62 -18.56
CA THR A 53 -7.27 -8.69 -17.70
C THR A 53 -6.10 -9.39 -17.01
N PRO A 54 -5.75 -9.04 -15.76
CA PRO A 54 -4.67 -9.71 -15.04
C PRO A 54 -5.04 -11.15 -14.69
N ALA A 55 -4.03 -12.02 -14.60
CA ALA A 55 -4.18 -13.31 -13.95
C ALA A 55 -4.11 -13.13 -12.43
N VAL A 56 -5.05 -13.73 -11.70
CA VAL A 56 -5.23 -13.49 -10.27
C VAL A 56 -5.25 -14.80 -9.51
N ILE A 57 -4.52 -14.85 -8.40
CA ILE A 57 -4.65 -15.90 -7.40
C ILE A 57 -5.39 -15.31 -6.21
N SER A 58 -6.54 -15.87 -5.87
CA SER A 58 -7.39 -15.41 -4.77
C SER A 58 -7.52 -16.45 -3.66
N ASN A 59 -7.83 -15.98 -2.46
CA ASN A 59 -8.35 -16.80 -1.38
C ASN A 59 -9.69 -16.21 -0.96
N ARG A 60 -10.77 -16.86 -1.40
CA ARG A 60 -12.14 -16.31 -1.35
C ARG A 60 -12.16 -14.95 -2.05
N SER A 61 -12.59 -13.89 -1.36
CA SER A 61 -12.65 -12.52 -1.88
C SER A 61 -11.32 -11.77 -1.84
N LYS A 62 -10.25 -12.35 -1.26
CA LYS A 62 -8.96 -11.68 -1.07
C LYS A 62 -8.03 -11.95 -2.25
N VAL A 63 -7.47 -10.89 -2.83
CA VAL A 63 -6.53 -10.95 -3.95
C VAL A 63 -5.12 -11.19 -3.41
N MET A 64 -4.63 -12.43 -3.50
CA MET A 64 -3.31 -12.81 -2.95
C MET A 64 -2.15 -12.47 -3.90
N SER A 65 -2.40 -12.55 -5.21
CA SER A 65 -1.43 -12.25 -6.25
C SER A 65 -2.13 -11.71 -7.49
N ILE A 66 -1.51 -10.75 -8.15
CA ILE A 66 -1.93 -10.19 -9.44
C ILE A 66 -0.76 -10.37 -10.41
N THR A 67 -1.02 -10.82 -11.63
CA THR A 67 0.00 -10.96 -12.67
C THR A 67 -0.43 -10.25 -13.93
N HIS A 68 0.37 -9.28 -14.37
CA HIS A 68 0.28 -8.72 -15.72
C HIS A 68 0.90 -9.74 -16.69
N THR A 69 0.07 -10.44 -17.45
CA THR A 69 0.49 -11.58 -18.28
C THR A 69 1.49 -11.19 -19.38
N THR A 70 1.25 -10.09 -20.10
CA THR A 70 2.13 -9.64 -21.19
C THR A 70 3.50 -9.13 -20.71
N LEU A 71 3.52 -8.37 -19.61
CA LEU A 71 4.76 -7.84 -19.04
C LEU A 71 5.44 -8.82 -18.07
N HIS A 72 4.79 -9.94 -17.74
CA HIS A 72 5.23 -10.90 -16.72
C HIS A 72 5.54 -10.22 -15.37
N ILE A 73 4.80 -9.17 -15.01
CA ILE A 73 4.96 -8.47 -13.73
C ILE A 73 4.02 -9.09 -12.71
N ARG A 74 4.56 -9.47 -11.56
CA ARG A 74 3.80 -10.03 -10.45
C ARG A 74 3.72 -9.05 -9.31
N VAL A 75 2.54 -8.89 -8.72
CA VAL A 75 2.37 -8.23 -7.43
C VAL A 75 1.90 -9.28 -6.44
N ILE A 76 2.68 -9.52 -5.38
CA ILE A 76 2.39 -10.54 -4.38
C ILE A 76 2.22 -9.96 -2.99
N ASP A 77 1.34 -10.57 -2.21
CA ASP A 77 1.18 -10.22 -0.81
C ASP A 77 2.13 -11.02 0.08
N SER A 78 3.11 -10.33 0.68
CA SER A 78 4.05 -10.93 1.64
C SER A 78 3.38 -11.42 2.93
N PHE A 79 2.18 -10.94 3.28
CA PHE A 79 1.44 -11.41 4.45
C PHE A 79 1.01 -12.88 4.33
N ASN A 80 1.05 -13.47 3.13
CA ASN A 80 0.85 -14.92 2.99
C ASN A 80 2.03 -15.75 3.53
N PHE A 81 3.21 -15.14 3.68
CA PHE A 81 4.43 -15.78 4.18
C PHE A 81 4.82 -15.25 5.56
N LEU A 82 4.61 -13.95 5.80
CA LEU A 82 4.89 -13.25 7.04
C LEU A 82 3.57 -12.77 7.66
N SER A 83 2.85 -13.71 8.28
CA SER A 83 1.51 -13.51 8.86
C SER A 83 1.52 -12.68 10.16
N MET A 84 2.18 -11.53 10.14
CA MET A 84 2.33 -10.61 11.27
C MET A 84 2.27 -9.17 10.78
N SER A 85 2.11 -8.20 11.68
CA SER A 85 2.17 -6.79 11.31
C SER A 85 3.55 -6.39 10.83
N LEU A 86 3.62 -5.42 9.90
CA LEU A 86 4.87 -4.85 9.42
C LEU A 86 5.81 -4.37 10.56
N SER A 87 5.25 -3.89 11.68
CA SER A 87 6.03 -3.47 12.87
C SER A 87 6.75 -4.61 13.60
N LYS A 88 6.29 -5.85 13.44
CA LYS A 88 6.90 -7.04 14.08
C LYS A 88 7.99 -7.66 13.22
N ILE A 89 8.08 -7.29 11.94
CA ILE A 89 9.06 -7.86 11.01
C ILE A 89 10.50 -7.65 11.50
N PRO A 90 10.95 -6.44 11.91
CA PRO A 90 12.32 -6.25 12.36
C PRO A 90 12.71 -7.20 13.51
N GLY A 91 11.85 -7.32 14.53
CA GLY A 91 12.09 -8.23 15.65
C GLY A 91 12.12 -9.71 15.26
N CYS A 92 11.34 -10.12 14.25
CA CYS A 92 11.34 -11.49 13.74
C CYS A 92 12.66 -11.85 13.02
N PHE A 93 13.38 -10.86 12.50
CA PHE A 93 14.65 -11.04 11.80
C PHE A 93 15.85 -10.52 12.61
N GLU A 94 15.65 -10.23 13.90
CA GLU A 94 16.67 -9.70 14.80
C GLU A 94 17.34 -8.40 14.29
N LEU A 95 16.59 -7.61 13.50
CA LEU A 95 17.03 -6.32 12.97
C LEU A 95 16.83 -5.25 14.04
N SER A 96 17.91 -4.94 14.76
CA SER A 96 17.90 -4.05 15.93
C SER A 96 17.83 -2.56 15.56
N GLU A 97 18.32 -2.21 14.37
CA GLU A 97 18.45 -0.84 13.87
C GLU A 97 17.20 -0.33 13.17
N LEU A 98 16.24 -1.22 12.83
CA LEU A 98 15.05 -0.87 12.07
C LEU A 98 13.78 -0.92 12.92
N LYS A 99 12.98 0.16 12.85
CA LYS A 99 11.62 0.20 13.41
C LYS A 99 10.66 0.77 12.37
N LYS A 100 9.43 0.26 12.37
CA LYS A 100 8.35 0.83 11.56
C LYS A 100 7.99 2.21 12.13
N GLY A 101 8.03 3.24 11.29
CA GLY A 101 7.54 4.56 11.64
C GLY A 101 6.02 4.69 11.63
N TYR A 102 5.51 5.81 12.14
CA TYR A 102 4.10 6.15 12.15
C TYR A 102 3.77 7.07 10.97
N PHE A 103 2.60 6.89 10.37
CA PHE A 103 2.14 7.72 9.25
C PHE A 103 1.12 8.76 9.76
N PRO A 104 1.27 10.06 9.43
CA PRO A 104 0.38 11.10 9.90
C PRO A 104 -0.92 11.12 9.09
N HIS A 105 -1.81 10.17 9.37
CA HIS A 105 -3.03 9.93 8.58
C HIS A 105 -3.91 11.18 8.43
N LEU A 106 -4.04 11.99 9.47
CA LEU A 106 -4.86 13.21 9.46
C LEU A 106 -4.13 14.40 8.84
N PHE A 107 -2.81 14.29 8.61
CA PHE A 107 -2.03 15.32 7.91
C PHE A 107 -2.10 15.17 6.39
N ASN A 108 -2.49 14.00 5.88
CA ASN A 108 -2.60 13.72 4.45
C ASN A 108 -3.84 14.38 3.84
N SER A 109 -3.81 15.71 3.74
CA SER A 109 -4.84 16.55 3.11
C SER A 109 -4.31 17.18 1.81
N LYS A 110 -5.20 17.79 1.02
CA LYS A 110 -4.80 18.44 -0.25
C LYS A 110 -3.90 19.65 0.01
N GLU A 111 -4.18 20.37 1.08
CA GLU A 111 -3.47 21.58 1.50
C GLU A 111 -2.01 21.27 1.91
N ASN A 112 -1.77 20.05 2.40
CA ASN A 112 -0.47 19.62 2.90
C ASN A 112 0.36 18.82 1.89
N GLN A 113 -0.10 18.61 0.64
CA GLN A 113 0.61 17.79 -0.35
C GLN A 113 1.99 18.35 -0.73
N SER A 114 2.18 19.66 -0.65
CA SER A 114 3.45 20.34 -0.91
C SER A 114 4.16 20.80 0.36
N TYR A 115 3.77 20.28 1.52
CA TYR A 115 4.34 20.66 2.81
C TYR A 115 5.83 20.26 2.89
N VAL A 116 6.68 21.26 3.11
CA VAL A 116 8.10 21.09 3.44
C VAL A 116 8.33 21.82 4.76
N GLY A 117 8.57 21.07 5.83
CA GLY A 117 8.68 21.65 7.17
C GLY A 117 8.98 20.62 8.24
N SER A 118 8.75 21.02 9.48
CA SER A 118 8.97 20.18 10.67
C SER A 118 8.03 18.96 10.70
N TYR A 119 8.39 17.96 11.48
CA TYR A 119 7.55 16.78 11.67
C TYR A 119 6.16 17.17 12.20
N PRO A 120 5.05 16.58 11.69
CA PRO A 120 3.71 16.96 12.12
C PRO A 120 3.48 16.73 13.62
N ASP A 121 2.61 17.54 14.20
CA ASP A 121 2.16 17.37 15.60
C ASP A 121 1.53 15.98 15.83
N PRO A 122 1.75 15.34 17.00
CA PRO A 122 1.20 14.03 17.33
C PRO A 122 -0.31 13.88 17.10
N LYS A 123 -1.09 14.96 17.21
CA LYS A 123 -2.54 14.94 16.92
C LYS A 123 -2.87 14.46 15.51
N TYR A 124 -1.96 14.65 14.55
CA TYR A 124 -2.19 14.27 13.15
C TYR A 124 -2.02 12.77 12.87
N PHE A 125 -1.55 11.99 13.83
CA PHE A 125 -1.30 10.55 13.68
C PHE A 125 -2.49 9.67 14.07
N ASN A 126 -3.61 10.29 14.49
CA ASN A 126 -4.77 9.59 15.03
C ASN A 126 -4.39 8.65 16.21
N PRO A 127 -3.89 9.21 17.33
CA PRO A 127 -3.37 8.42 18.45
C PRO A 127 -4.42 7.49 19.09
N ASP A 128 -5.71 7.76 18.92
CA ASP A 128 -6.80 6.91 19.43
C ASP A 128 -7.04 5.65 18.59
N ALA A 129 -6.62 5.66 17.32
CA ALA A 129 -6.62 4.46 16.46
C ALA A 129 -5.36 3.59 16.65
N ILE A 130 -4.35 4.08 17.36
CA ILE A 130 -3.16 3.31 17.71
C ILE A 130 -3.51 2.40 18.89
N SER A 131 -3.27 1.09 18.75
CA SER A 131 -3.50 0.13 19.83
C SER A 131 -2.68 0.51 21.08
N GLY A 132 -3.20 0.22 22.28
CA GLY A 132 -2.54 0.63 23.53
C GLY A 132 -1.06 0.23 23.63
N ALA A 133 -0.71 -0.97 23.15
CA ALA A 133 0.67 -1.46 23.10
C ALA A 133 1.59 -0.67 22.15
N ALA A 134 1.03 -0.06 21.09
CA ALA A 134 1.77 0.73 20.10
C ALA A 134 1.70 2.25 20.38
N ARG A 135 0.87 2.70 21.33
CA ARG A 135 0.69 4.12 21.68
C ARG A 135 1.78 4.63 22.61
N ALA A 136 2.24 3.83 23.58
CA ALA A 136 3.32 4.24 24.48
C ALA A 136 4.63 4.56 23.73
N PRO A 137 5.12 3.71 22.79
CA PRO A 137 6.33 4.02 22.01
C PRO A 137 6.17 5.18 21.01
N PHE A 138 4.95 5.67 20.78
CA PHE A 138 4.68 6.81 19.89
C PHE A 138 4.74 8.15 20.64
N LEU A 139 4.44 8.14 21.95
CA LEU A 139 4.39 9.34 22.79
C LEU A 139 5.71 9.60 23.55
N GLU A 140 6.65 8.67 23.48
CA GLU A 140 8.03 8.80 23.97
C GLU A 140 8.92 9.50 22.95
#